data_AF-A0A3M0YPT2-F1
#
_entry.id   AF-A0A3M0YPT2-F1
#
_cell.length_a   1.000
_cell.length_b   1.000
_cell.length_c   1.000
_cell.angle_alpha   90.00
_cell.angle_beta   90.00
_cell.angle_gamma   90.00
#
_symmetry.space_group_name_H-M   'P 1'
#
loop_
_entity.id
_entity.type
_entity.pdbx_description
1 polymer ?
#
loop_
_entity_poly.entity_id
_entity_poly.type
_entity_poly.pdbx_seq_one_letter_code
_entity_poly.pdbx_strand_id
1 'polypeptide(L)'
;MPQRAHPEDAPAFEPDKEFVKGALYEECPSCGGQLEYSAEKKRIVCPYCGYEEEFDHANDQVVERSLAEAARAIQQWDPGETGRKLFECHNCGARVLVEPEDVQIRCGFCGSENINVQAIEQKFIKPVGIIPFYVSRDQALERFRQWLKQGWFHPNSLRKLAKLEELHGIYLPFWTYDAQTESDWEGYAGYYYYVTRTVMRNGRPVMVQERRIRWVHRSGHLSHFFDDVLVPASGGLSPEEVAGIEPFRLNEL
;
A
#
# COMPACT_ATOMS: atom_id res chain seq x y z
N MET A 1 -6.79 -15.60 -26.61
CA MET A 1 -6.77 -14.75 -25.41
C MET A 1 -8.19 -14.27 -25.19
N PRO A 2 -8.80 -14.44 -24.01
CA PRO A 2 -10.13 -13.89 -23.79
C PRO A 2 -10.02 -12.36 -23.82
N GLN A 3 -10.85 -11.73 -24.66
CA GLN A 3 -10.97 -10.26 -24.70
C GLN A 3 -11.54 -9.81 -23.36
N ARG A 4 -10.77 -9.07 -22.55
CA ARG A 4 -11.31 -8.33 -21.40
C ARG A 4 -12.16 -7.18 -21.96
N ALA A 5 -13.33 -6.97 -21.38
CA ALA A 5 -14.29 -5.96 -21.82
C ALA A 5 -13.69 -4.55 -21.77
N HIS A 6 -14.12 -3.67 -22.67
CA HIS A 6 -13.67 -2.29 -22.71
C HIS A 6 -14.23 -1.50 -21.50
N PRO A 7 -13.43 -0.65 -20.83
CA PRO A 7 -13.84 0.07 -19.60
C PRO A 7 -15.03 1.01 -19.78
N GLU A 8 -15.30 1.47 -21.01
CA GLU A 8 -16.32 2.48 -21.31
C GLU A 8 -17.77 1.96 -21.16
N ASP A 9 -17.96 0.64 -21.03
CA ASP A 9 -19.28 0.01 -20.90
C ASP A 9 -19.63 -0.36 -19.44
N ALA A 10 -18.72 -0.17 -18.49
CA ALA A 10 -18.97 -0.47 -17.08
C ALA A 10 -19.71 0.71 -16.41
N PRO A 11 -20.91 0.52 -15.84
CA PRO A 11 -21.58 1.58 -15.10
C PRO A 11 -20.70 2.01 -13.92
N ALA A 12 -20.61 3.31 -13.67
CA ALA A 12 -19.92 3.84 -12.50
C ALA A 12 -20.52 3.19 -11.24
N PHE A 13 -19.69 2.48 -10.48
CA PHE A 13 -20.11 1.90 -9.20
C PHE A 13 -20.46 3.04 -8.23
N GLU A 14 -21.76 3.27 -8.07
CA GLU A 14 -22.32 4.08 -7.00
C GLU A 14 -22.81 3.11 -5.92
N PRO A 15 -22.05 2.91 -4.82
CA PRO A 15 -22.49 2.00 -3.78
C PRO A 15 -23.78 2.53 -3.15
N ASP A 16 -24.79 1.67 -3.06
CA ASP A 16 -26.05 1.99 -2.41
C ASP A 16 -25.77 2.48 -0.97
N LYS A 17 -26.27 3.66 -0.63
CA LYS A 17 -26.03 4.30 0.67
C LYS A 17 -26.59 3.48 1.82
N GLU A 18 -27.62 2.67 1.58
CA GLU A 18 -28.20 1.74 2.56
C GLU A 18 -27.33 0.49 2.70
N PHE A 19 -26.75 0.01 1.60
CA PHE A 19 -25.73 -1.04 1.59
C PHE A 19 -24.45 -0.63 2.34
N VAL A 20 -23.96 0.60 2.15
CA VAL A 20 -22.78 1.12 2.88
C VAL A 20 -23.06 1.25 4.38
N LYS A 21 -24.29 1.62 4.77
CA LYS A 21 -24.70 1.64 6.19
C LYS A 21 -24.79 0.22 6.78
N GLY A 22 -25.28 -0.75 6.02
CA GLY A 22 -25.32 -2.16 6.42
C GLY A 22 -23.93 -2.80 6.49
N ALA A 23 -23.03 -2.50 5.56
CA ALA A 23 -21.68 -3.05 5.51
C ALA A 23 -20.79 -2.62 6.68
N LEU A 24 -21.11 -1.50 7.35
CA LEU A 24 -20.43 -1.07 8.58
C LEU A 24 -20.95 -1.77 9.84
N TYR A 25 -22.11 -2.42 9.75
CA TYR A 25 -22.82 -3.07 10.85
C TYR A 25 -23.58 -4.30 10.35
N GLU A 26 -22.85 -5.34 9.91
CA GLU A 26 -23.50 -6.61 9.61
C GLU A 26 -23.85 -7.35 10.90
N GLU A 27 -25.13 -7.62 11.09
CA GLU A 27 -25.64 -8.37 12.24
C GLU A 27 -25.43 -9.87 12.00
N CYS A 28 -24.82 -10.54 12.98
CA CYS A 28 -24.58 -11.97 12.93
C CYS A 28 -25.91 -12.72 12.78
N PRO A 29 -26.08 -13.56 11.74
CA PRO A 29 -27.34 -14.26 11.50
C PRO A 29 -27.66 -15.31 12.58
N SER A 30 -26.66 -15.71 13.37
CA SER A 30 -26.82 -16.70 14.44
C SER A 30 -27.27 -16.09 15.78
N CYS A 31 -26.88 -14.85 16.09
CA CYS A 31 -27.13 -14.28 17.43
C CYS A 31 -27.45 -12.77 17.46
N GLY A 32 -27.47 -12.09 16.31
CA GLY A 32 -27.69 -10.64 16.22
C GLY A 32 -26.55 -9.76 16.74
N GLY A 33 -25.39 -10.35 17.07
CA GLY A 33 -24.21 -9.58 17.49
C GLY A 33 -23.50 -8.96 16.29
N GLN A 34 -22.75 -7.87 16.47
CA GLN A 34 -22.00 -7.25 15.39
C GLN A 34 -20.89 -8.18 14.86
N LEU A 35 -20.80 -8.31 13.54
CA LEU A 35 -19.73 -9.02 12.86
C LEU A 35 -18.49 -8.12 12.66
N GLU A 36 -17.32 -8.73 12.70
CA GLU A 36 -16.03 -8.04 12.57
C GLU A 36 -15.09 -8.84 11.67
N TYR A 37 -14.23 -8.16 10.89
CA TYR A 37 -13.17 -8.84 10.16
C TYR A 37 -12.03 -9.27 11.11
N SER A 38 -11.71 -10.57 11.13
CA SER A 38 -10.57 -11.13 11.85
C SER A 38 -9.36 -11.26 10.91
N ALA A 39 -8.31 -10.48 11.13
CA ALA A 39 -7.04 -10.62 10.40
C ALA A 39 -6.34 -11.97 10.66
N GLU A 40 -6.56 -12.57 11.84
CA GLU A 40 -5.98 -13.87 12.20
C GLU A 40 -6.62 -15.01 11.39
N LYS A 41 -7.96 -15.00 11.31
CA LYS A 41 -8.73 -16.03 10.60
C LYS A 41 -8.97 -15.70 9.13
N LYS A 42 -8.78 -14.44 8.74
CA LYS A 42 -9.03 -13.87 7.41
C LYS A 42 -10.48 -14.08 6.97
N ARG A 43 -11.39 -13.81 7.90
CA ARG A 43 -12.82 -14.12 7.83
C ARG A 43 -13.60 -13.04 8.55
N ILE A 44 -14.87 -12.88 8.19
CA ILE A 44 -15.84 -12.18 9.03
C ILE A 44 -16.22 -13.11 10.17
N VAL A 45 -16.17 -12.62 11.42
CA VAL A 45 -16.41 -13.41 12.62
C VAL A 45 -17.34 -12.71 13.57
N CYS A 46 -18.14 -13.48 14.29
CA CYS A 46 -18.90 -12.99 15.44
C CYS A 46 -18.12 -13.27 16.73
N PRO A 47 -17.70 -12.24 17.48
CA PRO A 47 -16.94 -12.43 18.71
C PRO A 47 -17.79 -13.04 19.85
N TYR A 48 -19.12 -13.09 19.70
CA TYR A 48 -20.03 -13.52 20.76
C TYR A 48 -20.45 -14.99 20.69
N CYS A 49 -20.73 -15.52 19.50
CA CYS A 49 -21.27 -16.87 19.33
C CYS A 49 -20.37 -17.83 18.54
N GLY A 50 -19.28 -17.33 17.95
CA GLY A 50 -18.36 -18.13 17.15
C GLY A 50 -18.80 -18.37 15.71
N TYR A 51 -19.79 -17.64 15.21
CA TYR A 51 -20.11 -17.60 13.77
C TYR A 51 -18.91 -17.09 12.98
N GLU A 52 -18.64 -17.68 11.82
CA GLU A 52 -17.58 -17.27 10.90
C GLU A 52 -18.04 -17.48 9.45
N GLU A 53 -17.67 -16.54 8.59
CA GLU A 53 -17.89 -16.64 7.15
C GLU A 53 -16.73 -16.01 6.37
N GLU A 54 -16.64 -16.36 5.10
CA GLU A 54 -15.69 -15.73 4.19
C GLU A 54 -16.17 -14.32 3.88
N PHE A 55 -15.26 -13.35 3.85
CA PHE A 55 -15.62 -12.02 3.35
C PHE A 55 -15.66 -12.09 1.82
N ASP A 56 -16.58 -11.32 1.22
CA ASP A 56 -16.64 -11.23 -0.23
C ASP A 56 -15.34 -10.60 -0.75
N HIS A 57 -14.65 -11.33 -1.63
CA HIS A 57 -13.55 -10.81 -2.40
C HIS A 57 -14.16 -9.95 -3.51
N ALA A 58 -14.60 -8.75 -3.15
CA ALA A 58 -15.22 -7.77 -4.05
C ALA A 58 -14.25 -7.20 -5.10
N ASN A 59 -13.35 -8.03 -5.61
CA ASN A 59 -12.33 -7.69 -6.61
C ASN A 59 -12.97 -7.28 -7.95
N ASP A 60 -14.21 -7.68 -8.20
CA ASP A 60 -15.00 -7.24 -9.35
C ASP A 60 -15.62 -5.85 -9.18
N GLN A 61 -15.55 -5.26 -7.99
CA GLN A 61 -16.05 -3.91 -7.70
C GLN A 61 -14.99 -2.82 -7.83
N VAL A 62 -13.71 -3.17 -7.78
CA VAL A 62 -12.62 -2.21 -8.03
C VAL A 62 -12.44 -2.07 -9.55
N VAL A 63 -13.21 -1.15 -10.12
CA VAL A 63 -13.14 -0.85 -11.55
C VAL A 63 -12.04 0.18 -11.80
N GLU A 64 -11.01 -0.24 -12.53
CA GLU A 64 -9.99 0.65 -13.08
C GLU A 64 -10.63 1.73 -13.97
N ARG A 65 -10.17 2.96 -13.79
CA ARG A 65 -10.64 4.10 -14.57
C ARG A 65 -9.50 4.69 -15.36
N SER A 66 -9.79 5.22 -16.54
CA SER A 66 -8.77 6.00 -17.24
C SER A 66 -8.39 7.23 -16.40
N LEU A 67 -7.12 7.63 -16.47
CA LEU A 67 -6.64 8.81 -15.75
C LEU A 67 -7.46 10.07 -16.08
N ALA A 68 -7.90 10.22 -17.33
CA ALA A 68 -8.70 11.35 -17.78
C ALA A 68 -10.10 11.36 -17.13
N GLU A 69 -10.76 10.22 -17.01
CA GLU A 69 -12.05 10.09 -16.33
C GLU A 69 -11.92 10.32 -14.83
N ALA A 70 -10.90 9.71 -14.20
CA ALA A 70 -10.59 9.93 -12.80
C ALA A 70 -10.38 11.44 -12.52
N ALA A 71 -9.57 12.12 -13.34
CA ALA A 71 -9.32 13.56 -13.21
C ALA A 71 -10.59 14.42 -13.31
N ARG A 72 -11.54 14.07 -14.19
CA ARG A 72 -12.83 14.76 -14.31
C ARG A 72 -13.72 14.50 -13.10
N ALA A 73 -13.80 13.25 -12.65
CA ALA A 73 -14.60 12.87 -11.49
C ALA A 73 -14.17 13.64 -10.23
N ILE A 74 -12.87 13.84 -10.02
CA ILE A 74 -12.32 14.62 -8.90
C ILE A 74 -12.84 16.06 -8.88
N GLN A 75 -12.92 16.71 -10.05
CA GLN A 75 -13.38 18.10 -10.13
C GLN A 75 -14.86 18.24 -9.75
N GLN A 76 -15.66 17.23 -10.13
CA GLN A 76 -17.10 17.19 -9.91
C GLN A 76 -17.48 16.69 -8.51
N TRP A 77 -16.58 15.99 -7.82
CA TRP A 77 -16.84 15.40 -6.52
C TRP A 77 -17.05 16.45 -5.42
N ASP A 78 -18.06 16.22 -4.57
CA ASP A 78 -18.38 17.00 -3.39
C ASP A 78 -18.08 16.19 -2.11
N PRO A 79 -17.14 16.65 -1.24
CA PRO A 79 -16.86 16.02 0.05
C PRO A 79 -18.06 15.83 0.95
N GLY A 80 -19.07 16.68 0.82
CA GLY A 80 -20.32 16.54 1.57
C GLY A 80 -21.02 15.18 1.37
N GLU A 81 -20.79 14.48 0.26
CA GLU A 81 -21.49 13.24 -0.05
C GLU A 81 -21.06 12.03 0.79
N THR A 82 -19.84 12.04 1.33
CA THR A 82 -19.34 10.92 2.16
C THR A 82 -19.72 11.04 3.63
N GLY A 83 -20.16 12.22 4.07
CA GLY A 83 -20.40 12.49 5.47
C GLY A 83 -19.14 12.47 6.34
N ARG A 84 -17.93 12.33 5.78
CA ARG A 84 -16.67 12.36 6.53
C ARG A 84 -15.91 13.66 6.31
N LYS A 85 -15.07 14.00 7.29
CA LYS A 85 -14.31 15.25 7.31
C LYS A 85 -12.82 14.97 7.32
N LEU A 86 -12.05 15.86 6.70
CA LEU A 86 -10.59 15.79 6.74
C LEU A 86 -10.08 16.58 7.94
N PHE A 87 -9.34 15.90 8.82
CA PHE A 87 -8.65 16.49 9.96
C PHE A 87 -7.15 16.57 9.70
N GLU A 88 -6.54 17.72 9.91
CA GLU A 88 -5.08 17.91 9.85
C GLU A 88 -4.50 18.02 11.28
N CYS A 89 -3.57 17.13 11.61
CA CYS A 89 -2.94 17.10 12.93
C CYS A 89 -1.98 18.29 13.11
N HIS A 90 -2.21 19.15 14.09
CA HIS A 90 -1.36 20.33 14.35
C HIS A 90 0.04 19.96 14.87
N ASN A 91 0.24 18.73 15.33
CA ASN A 91 1.52 18.28 15.88
C ASN A 91 2.45 17.66 14.82
N CYS A 92 1.91 16.88 13.86
CA CYS A 92 2.73 16.19 12.85
C CYS A 92 2.32 16.47 11.40
N GLY A 93 1.24 17.21 11.15
CA GLY A 93 0.75 17.52 9.81
C GLY A 93 0.01 16.38 9.10
N ALA A 94 -0.15 15.22 9.75
CA ALA A 94 -0.90 14.11 9.16
C ALA A 94 -2.35 14.48 8.89
N ARG A 95 -2.87 14.10 7.72
CA ARG A 95 -4.27 14.30 7.33
C ARG A 95 -5.01 12.97 7.40
N VAL A 96 -6.10 12.92 8.15
CA VAL A 96 -6.90 11.70 8.37
C VAL A 96 -8.38 11.99 8.19
N LEU A 97 -9.13 11.00 7.71
CA LEU A 97 -10.58 11.06 7.64
C LEU A 97 -11.17 10.77 9.03
N VAL A 98 -12.09 11.61 9.48
CA VAL A 98 -12.77 11.52 10.77
C VAL A 98 -14.28 11.66 10.60
N GLU A 99 -15.04 11.17 11.58
CA GLU A 99 -16.49 11.36 11.59
C GLU A 99 -16.82 12.80 12.04
N PRO A 100 -17.91 13.41 11.53
CA PRO A 100 -18.30 14.77 11.91
C PRO A 100 -18.56 14.93 13.42
N GLU A 101 -19.01 13.87 14.07
CA GLU A 101 -19.38 13.83 15.48
C GLU A 101 -18.16 13.63 16.41
N ASP A 102 -16.99 13.31 15.87
CA ASP A 102 -15.77 13.08 16.66
C ASP A 102 -15.30 14.41 17.27
N VAL A 103 -15.56 14.62 18.56
CA VAL A 103 -15.12 15.85 19.28
C VAL A 103 -13.63 15.79 19.62
N GLN A 104 -13.11 14.59 19.88
CA GLN A 104 -11.72 14.34 20.25
C GLN A 104 -11.09 13.37 19.25
N ILE A 105 -9.99 13.80 18.64
CA ILE A 105 -9.28 13.03 17.61
C ILE A 105 -7.89 12.72 18.14
N ARG A 106 -7.60 11.43 18.34
CA ARG A 106 -6.23 10.96 18.58
C ARG A 106 -5.58 10.69 17.24
N CYS A 107 -4.47 11.37 16.95
CA CYS A 107 -3.74 11.18 15.69
C CYS A 107 -3.11 9.79 15.64
N GLY A 108 -3.45 8.97 14.65
CA GLY A 108 -2.89 7.63 14.49
C GLY A 108 -1.40 7.57 14.16
N PHE A 109 -0.83 8.69 13.70
CA PHE A 109 0.60 8.77 13.36
C PHE A 109 1.47 9.14 14.57
N CYS A 110 1.13 10.23 15.29
CA CYS A 110 1.97 10.75 16.37
C CYS A 110 1.35 10.62 17.78
N GLY A 111 0.12 10.12 17.89
CA GLY A 111 -0.57 9.90 19.16
C GLY A 111 -1.06 11.18 19.87
N SER A 112 -0.96 12.36 19.26
CA SER A 112 -1.43 13.60 19.87
C SER A 112 -2.97 13.62 19.95
N GLU A 113 -3.49 14.17 21.04
CA GLU A 113 -4.92 14.43 21.21
C GLU A 113 -5.24 15.83 20.68
N ASN A 114 -6.21 15.90 19.78
CA ASN A 114 -6.64 17.13 19.14
C ASN A 114 -8.14 17.30 19.34
N ILE A 115 -8.58 18.55 19.45
CA ILE A 115 -10.00 18.88 19.51
C ILE A 115 -10.45 19.16 18.07
N ASN A 116 -11.57 18.59 17.65
CA ASN A 116 -12.15 18.85 16.35
C ASN A 116 -12.72 20.27 16.30
N VAL A 117 -11.86 21.26 16.04
CA VAL A 117 -12.29 22.67 16.01
C VAL A 117 -12.64 23.15 14.62
N GLN A 118 -12.09 22.57 13.55
CA GLN A 118 -12.41 22.93 12.17
C GLN A 118 -12.14 21.71 11.28
N ALA A 119 -13.14 20.85 11.15
CA ALA A 119 -13.19 19.95 10.03
C ALA A 119 -13.21 20.77 8.72
N ILE A 120 -12.11 20.74 7.98
CA ILE A 120 -12.03 21.43 6.70
C ILE A 120 -12.80 20.59 5.69
N GLU A 121 -13.78 21.20 5.03
CA GLU A 121 -14.42 20.64 3.83
C GLU A 121 -13.39 20.64 2.69
N GLN A 122 -12.41 19.73 2.74
CA GLN A 122 -11.48 19.52 1.64
C GLN A 122 -12.01 18.44 0.71
N LYS A 123 -11.86 18.69 -0.59
CA LYS A 123 -12.13 17.66 -1.60
C LYS A 123 -11.10 16.54 -1.45
N PHE A 124 -11.53 15.30 -1.20
CA PHE A 124 -10.70 14.11 -1.20
C PHE A 124 -11.31 13.05 -2.12
N ILE A 125 -10.56 12.02 -2.47
CA ILE A 125 -11.08 10.97 -3.34
C ILE A 125 -11.39 9.78 -2.45
N LYS A 126 -12.65 9.33 -2.48
CA LYS A 126 -13.04 8.13 -1.76
C LYS A 126 -12.21 6.96 -2.31
N PRO A 127 -11.48 6.21 -1.45
CA PRO A 127 -10.81 4.99 -1.88
C PRO A 127 -11.82 4.01 -2.50
N VAL A 128 -11.43 3.40 -3.63
CA VAL A 128 -12.29 2.45 -4.37
C VAL A 128 -12.16 1.04 -3.80
N GLY A 129 -11.01 0.71 -3.21
CA GLY A 129 -10.75 -0.57 -2.55
C GLY A 129 -9.84 -0.42 -1.34
N ILE A 130 -9.81 -1.46 -0.50
CA ILE A 130 -8.90 -1.60 0.63
C ILE A 130 -8.35 -3.03 0.63
N ILE A 131 -7.10 -3.19 1.02
CA ILE A 131 -6.53 -4.52 1.26
C ILE A 131 -6.75 -4.83 2.74
N PRO A 132 -7.43 -5.93 3.10
CA PRO A 132 -7.69 -6.25 4.49
C PRO A 132 -6.39 -6.54 5.26
N PHE A 133 -6.42 -6.36 6.58
CA PHE A 133 -5.27 -6.70 7.41
C PHE A 133 -5.01 -8.21 7.42
N TYR A 134 -3.76 -8.61 7.20
CA TYR A 134 -3.33 -10.03 7.25
C TYR A 134 -2.55 -10.39 8.51
N VAL A 135 -2.12 -9.38 9.25
CA VAL A 135 -1.39 -9.53 10.49
C VAL A 135 -2.32 -9.05 11.59
N SER A 136 -2.68 -9.96 12.51
CA SER A 136 -3.50 -9.57 13.65
C SER A 136 -2.73 -8.64 14.58
N ARG A 137 -3.45 -7.85 15.37
CA ARG A 137 -2.85 -6.94 16.34
C ARG A 137 -1.89 -7.66 17.29
N ASP A 138 -2.26 -8.85 17.76
CA ASP A 138 -1.42 -9.64 18.65
C ASP A 138 -0.14 -10.14 17.97
N GLN A 139 -0.23 -10.57 16.71
CA GLN A 139 0.94 -10.92 15.91
C GLN A 139 1.86 -9.72 15.69
N ALA A 140 1.29 -8.54 15.38
CA ALA A 140 2.04 -7.31 15.18
C ALA A 140 2.75 -6.88 16.47
N LEU A 141 2.07 -6.97 17.62
CA LEU A 141 2.63 -6.65 18.93
C LEU A 141 3.75 -7.61 19.32
N GLU A 142 3.59 -8.90 19.05
CA GLU A 142 4.64 -9.89 19.31
C GLU A 142 5.88 -9.64 18.43
N ARG A 143 5.69 -9.39 17.14
CA ARG A 143 6.80 -9.02 16.23
C ARG A 143 7.51 -7.75 16.69
N PHE A 144 6.76 -6.73 17.10
CA PHE A 144 7.32 -5.49 17.65
C PHE A 144 8.15 -5.74 18.93
N ARG A 145 7.63 -6.56 19.86
CA ARG A 145 8.34 -6.96 21.09
C ARG A 145 9.62 -7.74 20.77
N GLN A 146 9.60 -8.61 19.77
CA GLN A 146 10.79 -9.35 19.33
C GLN A 146 11.85 -8.43 18.76
N TRP A 147 11.46 -7.50 17.88
CA TRP A 147 12.36 -6.51 17.31
C TRP A 147 13.04 -5.65 18.40
N LEU A 148 12.27 -5.22 19.42
CA LEU A 148 12.83 -4.45 20.54
C LEU A 148 13.90 -5.19 21.34
N LYS A 149 13.82 -6.53 21.43
CA LYS A 149 14.82 -7.36 22.11
C LYS A 149 16.14 -7.45 21.32
N GLN A 150 16.12 -7.22 20.01
CA GLN A 150 17.30 -7.38 19.14
C GLN A 150 18.24 -6.17 19.13
N GLY A 151 17.75 -4.96 19.40
CA GLY A 151 18.60 -3.76 19.39
C GLY A 151 19.15 -3.40 20.76
N TRP A 152 20.49 -3.35 20.84
CA TRP A 152 21.23 -2.98 22.04
C TRP A 152 20.98 -1.52 22.48
N PHE A 153 20.56 -0.64 21.56
CA PHE A 153 20.38 0.80 21.78
C PHE A 153 18.92 1.29 21.71
N HIS A 154 17.92 0.40 21.76
CA HIS A 154 16.52 0.86 21.77
C HIS A 154 16.20 1.70 23.02
N PRO A 155 15.65 2.92 22.88
CA PRO A 155 15.30 3.76 24.02
C PRO A 155 14.36 3.05 25.00
N ASN A 156 14.57 3.23 26.30
CA ASN A 156 13.69 2.65 27.32
C ASN A 156 12.23 3.13 27.20
N SER A 157 12.00 4.34 26.66
CA SER A 157 10.67 4.87 26.34
C SER A 157 9.94 4.00 25.29
N LEU A 158 10.67 3.51 24.28
CA LEU A 158 10.12 2.63 23.24
C LEU A 158 9.70 1.26 23.81
N ARG A 159 10.44 0.75 24.80
CA ARG A 159 10.06 -0.47 25.53
C ARG A 159 8.82 -0.28 26.40
N LYS A 160 8.55 0.94 26.89
CA LYS A 160 7.30 1.27 27.60
C LYS A 160 6.12 1.37 26.63
N LEU A 161 6.32 1.94 25.44
CA LEU A 161 5.32 1.94 24.37
C LEU A 161 4.88 0.52 23.98
N ALA A 162 5.80 -0.46 23.94
CA ALA A 162 5.43 -1.86 23.68
C ALA A 162 4.58 -2.54 24.79
N LYS A 163 4.49 -1.92 25.97
CA LYS A 163 3.59 -2.34 27.05
C LYS A 163 2.24 -1.61 26.99
N LEU A 164 2.21 -0.42 26.39
CA LEU A 164 0.99 0.32 26.16
C LEU A 164 0.27 -0.35 24.98
N GLU A 165 -0.98 -0.73 25.19
CA GLU A 165 -1.86 -1.37 24.21
C GLU A 165 -2.27 -0.42 23.06
N GLU A 166 -1.37 0.45 22.61
CA GLU A 166 -1.68 1.54 21.68
C GLU A 166 -1.38 1.20 20.22
N LEU A 167 -0.99 -0.05 19.92
CA LEU A 167 -0.82 -0.52 18.55
C LEU A 167 -2.18 -0.60 17.87
N HIS A 168 -2.33 0.15 16.78
CA HIS A 168 -3.51 0.18 15.93
C HIS A 168 -3.07 0.17 14.45
N GLY A 169 -3.95 -0.31 13.58
CA GLY A 169 -3.73 -0.30 12.15
C GLY A 169 -4.09 1.07 11.55
N ILE A 170 -3.38 1.45 10.49
CA ILE A 170 -3.72 2.61 9.66
C ILE A 170 -3.78 2.18 8.20
N TYR A 171 -4.68 2.77 7.43
CA TYR A 171 -4.69 2.65 5.97
C TYR A 171 -3.95 3.82 5.35
N LEU A 172 -3.00 3.50 4.48
CA LEU A 172 -2.26 4.48 3.69
C LEU A 172 -2.89 4.55 2.29
N PRO A 173 -3.24 5.74 1.79
CA PRO A 173 -3.84 5.86 0.47
C PRO A 173 -2.77 5.77 -0.62
N PHE A 174 -3.05 5.01 -1.66
CA PHE A 174 -2.22 4.85 -2.85
C PHE A 174 -3.06 5.05 -4.10
N TRP A 175 -2.42 5.56 -5.14
CA TRP A 175 -2.87 5.40 -6.52
C TRP A 175 -2.25 4.13 -7.08
N THR A 176 -3.04 3.32 -7.77
CA THR A 176 -2.55 2.25 -8.64
C THR A 176 -2.63 2.73 -10.08
N TYR A 177 -1.58 2.49 -10.86
CA TYR A 177 -1.52 2.84 -12.26
C TYR A 177 -1.06 1.66 -13.09
N ASP A 178 -1.79 1.41 -14.17
CA ASP A 178 -1.32 0.56 -15.24
C ASP A 178 -0.52 1.38 -16.24
N ALA A 179 0.62 0.84 -16.65
CA ALA A 179 1.52 1.52 -17.58
C ALA A 179 2.04 0.56 -18.65
N GLN A 180 1.52 0.72 -19.87
CA GLN A 180 2.17 0.18 -21.05
C GLN A 180 3.38 1.06 -21.42
N THR A 181 4.57 0.50 -21.33
CA THR A 181 5.82 1.19 -21.65
C THR A 181 6.44 0.64 -22.91
N GLU A 182 6.95 1.54 -23.73
CA GLU A 182 7.68 1.24 -24.96
C GLU A 182 9.00 1.99 -24.89
N SER A 183 10.12 1.27 -24.92
CA SER A 183 11.45 1.85 -24.70
C SER A 183 12.46 1.32 -25.70
N ASP A 184 12.97 2.22 -26.53
CA ASP A 184 14.17 1.94 -27.32
C ASP A 184 15.41 2.11 -26.44
N TRP A 185 16.35 1.17 -26.53
CA TRP A 185 17.58 1.21 -25.76
C TRP A 185 18.79 0.93 -26.64
N GLU A 186 19.92 1.50 -26.24
CA GLU A 186 21.23 1.22 -26.80
C GLU A 186 22.28 1.10 -25.69
N GLY A 187 23.33 0.32 -25.92
CA GLY A 187 24.37 0.08 -24.93
C GLY A 187 25.49 -0.81 -25.48
N TYR A 188 26.51 -1.02 -24.67
CA TYR A 188 27.64 -1.88 -25.04
C TYR A 188 27.62 -3.16 -24.22
N ALA A 189 27.46 -4.31 -24.89
CA ALA A 189 27.62 -5.62 -24.27
C ALA A 189 29.11 -5.96 -24.16
N GLY A 190 29.57 -6.21 -22.93
CA GLY A 190 30.94 -6.64 -22.65
C GLY A 190 31.08 -8.16 -22.71
N TYR A 191 31.92 -8.67 -23.61
CA TYR A 191 32.24 -10.09 -23.69
C TYR A 191 33.67 -10.32 -23.19
N TYR A 192 33.81 -11.12 -22.13
CA TYR A 192 35.11 -11.51 -21.62
C TYR A 192 35.82 -12.46 -22.60
N TYR A 193 37.10 -12.20 -22.83
CA TYR A 193 37.99 -13.11 -23.54
C TYR A 193 39.37 -13.09 -22.89
N TYR A 194 40.14 -14.16 -23.11
CA TYR A 194 41.47 -14.32 -22.52
C TYR A 194 42.52 -14.26 -23.61
N VAL A 195 43.59 -13.52 -23.36
CA VAL A 195 44.79 -13.52 -24.20
C VAL A 195 45.98 -13.99 -23.39
N THR A 196 46.80 -14.84 -23.98
CA THR A 196 48.06 -15.24 -23.36
C THR A 196 49.13 -14.23 -23.74
N ARG A 197 49.76 -13.61 -22.74
CA ARG A 197 50.88 -12.69 -22.94
C ARG A 197 52.10 -13.20 -22.20
N THR A 198 53.25 -13.17 -22.85
CA THR A 198 54.53 -13.37 -22.19
C THR A 198 54.93 -12.08 -21.48
N VAL A 199 55.11 -12.15 -20.16
CA VAL A 199 55.61 -11.05 -19.33
C VAL A 199 56.91 -11.47 -18.66
N MET A 200 57.83 -10.54 -18.47
CA MET A 200 59.05 -10.80 -17.72
C MET A 200 58.78 -10.68 -16.23
N ARG A 201 59.03 -11.75 -15.46
CA ARG A 201 59.03 -11.72 -13.99
C ARG A 201 60.37 -12.26 -13.49
N ASN A 202 61.08 -11.47 -12.69
CA ASN A 202 62.40 -11.82 -12.16
C ASN A 202 63.40 -12.27 -13.25
N GLY A 203 63.40 -11.59 -14.40
CA GLY A 203 64.29 -11.88 -15.52
C GLY A 203 63.95 -13.15 -16.33
N ARG A 204 62.83 -13.83 -16.04
CA ARG A 204 62.38 -15.02 -16.80
C ARG A 204 61.06 -14.72 -17.53
N PRO A 205 60.87 -15.22 -18.77
CA PRO A 205 59.60 -15.11 -19.48
C PRO A 205 58.56 -16.04 -18.83
N VAL A 206 57.43 -15.47 -18.43
CA VAL A 206 56.30 -16.20 -17.86
C VAL A 206 55.06 -15.92 -18.70
N MET A 207 54.36 -16.97 -19.12
CA MET A 207 53.06 -16.83 -19.78
C MET A 207 51.99 -16.52 -18.73
N VAL A 208 51.30 -15.40 -18.90
CA VAL A 208 50.19 -15.00 -18.05
C VAL A 208 48.94 -14.89 -18.91
N GLN A 209 47.82 -15.43 -18.43
CA GLN A 209 46.52 -15.17 -19.02
C GLN A 209 45.99 -13.83 -18.53
N GLU A 210 45.71 -12.94 -19.46
CA GLU A 210 45.13 -11.63 -19.22
C GLU A 210 43.66 -11.65 -19.66
N ARG A 211 42.73 -11.36 -18.74
CA ARG A 211 41.31 -11.21 -19.07
C ARG A 211 41.09 -9.83 -19.69
N ARG A 212 40.50 -9.80 -20.88
CA ARG A 212 40.10 -8.58 -21.60
C ARG A 212 38.59 -8.56 -21.81
N ILE A 213 38.05 -7.38 -22.06
CA ILE A 213 36.64 -7.15 -22.36
C ILE A 213 36.55 -6.64 -23.79
N ARG A 214 35.75 -7.30 -24.63
CA ARG A 214 35.36 -6.80 -25.94
C ARG A 214 33.98 -6.18 -25.81
N TRP A 215 33.92 -4.85 -25.95
CA TRP A 215 32.67 -4.11 -25.98
C TRP A 215 32.07 -4.17 -27.39
N VAL A 216 30.80 -4.54 -27.48
CA VAL A 216 30.05 -4.57 -28.74
C VAL A 216 28.77 -3.79 -28.57
N HIS A 217 28.54 -2.81 -29.46
CA HIS A 217 27.30 -2.05 -29.49
C HIS A 217 26.09 -2.97 -29.68
N ARG A 218 25.03 -2.70 -28.93
CA ARG A 218 23.73 -3.37 -28.95
C ARG A 218 22.66 -2.31 -28.83
N SER A 219 21.57 -2.54 -29.53
CA SER A 219 20.35 -1.77 -29.36
C SER A 219 19.16 -2.70 -29.50
N GLY A 220 18.02 -2.24 -29.02
CA GLY A 220 16.78 -3.00 -29.08
C GLY A 220 15.60 -2.15 -28.65
N HIS A 221 14.44 -2.80 -28.67
CA HIS A 221 13.18 -2.23 -28.24
C HIS A 221 12.61 -3.13 -27.15
N LEU A 222 12.09 -2.52 -26.08
CA LEU A 222 11.45 -3.18 -24.96
C LEU A 222 10.02 -2.66 -24.82
N SER A 223 9.08 -3.56 -25.05
CA SER A 223 7.67 -3.38 -24.71
C SER A 223 7.42 -4.07 -23.37
N HIS A 224 6.94 -3.34 -22.37
CA HIS A 224 6.68 -3.89 -21.05
C HIS A 224 5.42 -3.25 -20.43
N PHE A 225 4.51 -4.11 -19.98
CA PHE A 225 3.33 -3.69 -19.23
C PHE A 225 3.61 -3.80 -17.74
N PHE A 226 3.42 -2.69 -17.03
CA PHE A 226 3.36 -2.66 -15.58
C PHE A 226 1.89 -2.64 -15.14
N ASP A 227 1.55 -3.57 -14.27
CA ASP A 227 0.23 -3.77 -13.67
C ASP A 227 0.31 -3.27 -12.22
N ASP A 228 -0.65 -2.44 -11.79
CA ASP A 228 -0.74 -1.94 -10.40
C ASP A 228 0.52 -1.23 -9.87
N VAL A 229 1.07 -0.27 -10.61
CA VAL A 229 2.17 0.57 -10.10
C VAL A 229 1.67 1.46 -8.96
N LEU A 230 2.16 1.22 -7.75
CA LEU A 230 1.80 1.99 -6.56
C LEU A 230 2.50 3.35 -6.53
N VAL A 231 1.69 4.40 -6.37
CA VAL A 231 2.16 5.76 -6.12
C VAL A 231 1.49 6.27 -4.85
N PRO A 232 2.24 6.62 -3.79
CA PRO A 232 1.65 7.17 -2.57
C PRO A 232 0.76 8.37 -2.86
N ALA A 233 -0.48 8.33 -2.36
CA ALA A 233 -1.40 9.46 -2.46
C ALA A 233 -1.24 10.46 -1.29
N SER A 234 -0.23 10.25 -0.44
CA SER A 234 0.14 11.12 0.66
C SER A 234 1.60 11.55 0.53
N GLY A 235 1.91 12.80 0.90
CA GLY A 235 3.28 13.32 0.92
C GLY A 235 4.00 13.09 2.26
N GLY A 236 3.40 12.36 3.20
CA GLY A 236 3.92 12.21 4.56
C GLY A 236 4.98 11.13 4.74
N LEU A 237 5.10 10.21 3.77
CA LEU A 237 6.07 9.10 3.80
C LEU A 237 7.11 9.28 2.69
N SER A 238 8.37 8.96 3.00
CA SER A 238 9.43 8.91 2.01
C SER A 238 9.29 7.68 1.10
N PRO A 239 9.87 7.70 -0.12
CA PRO A 239 9.91 6.52 -0.98
C PRO A 239 10.55 5.29 -0.31
N GLU A 240 11.52 5.51 0.60
CA GLU A 240 12.20 4.44 1.32
C GLU A 240 11.30 3.82 2.41
N GLU A 241 10.50 4.64 3.09
CA GLU A 241 9.51 4.17 4.07
C GLU A 241 8.41 3.35 3.39
N VAL A 242 7.95 3.78 2.21
CA VAL A 242 6.97 3.07 1.39
C VAL A 242 7.54 1.73 0.90
N ALA A 243 8.74 1.75 0.31
CA ALA A 243 9.40 0.52 -0.13
C ALA A 243 9.66 -0.47 1.02
N GLY A 244 9.83 0.03 2.25
CA GLY A 244 10.05 -0.79 3.44
C GLY A 244 8.81 -1.57 3.92
N ILE A 245 7.61 -1.18 3.49
CA ILE A 245 6.35 -1.86 3.84
C ILE A 245 5.74 -2.66 2.68
N GLU A 246 6.32 -2.54 1.48
CA GLU A 246 6.01 -3.37 0.31
C GLU A 246 6.63 -4.78 0.40
N PRO A 247 6.12 -5.76 -0.36
CA PRO A 247 5.00 -5.68 -1.30
C PRO A 247 3.63 -5.84 -0.62
N PHE A 248 2.61 -5.19 -1.19
CA PHE A 248 1.20 -5.40 -0.86
C PHE A 248 0.58 -6.49 -1.75
N ARG A 249 -0.55 -7.04 -1.31
CA ARG A 249 -1.31 -8.07 -2.02
C ARG A 249 -2.30 -7.42 -3.00
N LEU A 250 -1.77 -6.78 -4.05
CA LEU A 250 -2.58 -6.01 -5.02
C LEU A 250 -3.50 -6.89 -5.85
N ASN A 251 -3.11 -8.15 -6.07
CA ASN A 251 -3.94 -9.15 -6.73
C ASN A 251 -5.21 -9.56 -5.94
N GLU A 252 -5.41 -8.99 -4.76
CA GLU A 252 -6.59 -9.16 -3.92
C GLU A 252 -7.49 -7.90 -3.92
N LEU A 253 -7.13 -6.87 -4.70
CA LEU A 253 -8.02 -5.78 -5.07
C LEU A 253 -8.89 -6.13 -6.26
#